data_AF-C3QNF8-F1
#
_entry.id   AF-C3QNF8-F1
#
_cell.length_a   1.000
_cell.length_b   1.000
_cell.length_c   1.000
_cell.angle_alpha   90.00
_cell.angle_beta   90.00
_cell.angle_gamma   90.00
#
_symmetry.space_group_name_H-M   'P 1'
#
loop_
_entity.id
_entity.type
_entity.pdbx_description
1 polymer ?
#
loop_
_entity_poly.entity_id
_entity_poly.type
_entity_poly.pdbx_seq_one_letter_code
_entity_poly.pdbx_strand_id
1 'polypeptide(L)'
;MEDFMIKYRQMEEEKVHPVLIAAYLHDELVRIHPFIDGNGRTSRLLMNLYLLRNGYTLVTLKGSNEDKISYYKALEESHTENKPEAFQKLVVEAEIASLQRYLSIMEYTDAAGTNQPDVSRASGTKEDGE
;
A
#
# COMPACT_ATOMS: atom_id res chain seq x y z
N MET A 1 -17.15 -12.71 -6.83
CA MET A 1 -16.06 -12.34 -7.76
C MET A 1 -16.52 -11.44 -8.89
N GLU A 2 -17.68 -11.68 -9.51
CA GLU A 2 -18.21 -10.78 -10.54
C GLU A 2 -18.50 -9.37 -9.99
N ASP A 3 -19.26 -9.27 -8.89
CA ASP A 3 -19.58 -8.00 -8.23
C ASP A 3 -18.32 -7.22 -7.80
N PHE A 4 -17.31 -7.94 -7.30
CA PHE A 4 -16.00 -7.39 -6.96
C PHE A 4 -15.34 -6.69 -8.15
N MET A 5 -15.36 -7.32 -9.32
CA MET A 5 -14.78 -6.75 -10.53
C MET A 5 -15.62 -5.60 -11.09
N ILE A 6 -16.96 -5.67 -10.98
CA ILE A 6 -17.86 -4.58 -11.39
C ILE A 6 -17.60 -3.35 -10.52
N LYS A 7 -17.58 -3.51 -9.20
CA LYS A 7 -17.36 -2.41 -8.26
C LYS A 7 -15.97 -1.79 -8.42
N TYR A 8 -14.93 -2.61 -8.61
CA TYR A 8 -13.59 -2.11 -8.93
C TYR A 8 -13.58 -1.21 -10.18
N ARG A 9 -14.20 -1.65 -11.28
CA ARG A 9 -14.28 -0.84 -12.51
C ARG A 9 -15.06 0.45 -12.30
N GLN A 10 -16.16 0.38 -11.56
CA GLN A 10 -16.94 1.57 -11.22
C GLN A 10 -16.11 2.58 -10.43
N MET A 11 -15.32 2.14 -9.44
CA MET A 11 -14.47 3.04 -8.66
C MET A 11 -13.37 3.71 -9.50
N GLU A 12 -12.79 2.99 -10.47
CA GLU A 12 -11.86 3.55 -11.47
C GLU A 12 -12.53 4.63 -12.32
N GLU A 13 -13.73 4.36 -12.83
CA GLU A 13 -14.51 5.29 -13.66
C GLU A 13 -14.91 6.55 -12.89
N GLU A 14 -15.27 6.39 -11.61
CA GLU A 14 -15.58 7.47 -10.67
C GLU A 14 -14.33 8.24 -10.21
N LYS A 15 -13.13 7.82 -10.62
CA LYS A 15 -11.84 8.42 -10.23
C LYS A 15 -11.67 8.50 -8.72
N VAL A 16 -12.11 7.45 -8.03
CA VAL A 16 -11.86 7.31 -6.59
C VAL A 16 -10.36 7.32 -6.34
N HIS A 17 -9.93 7.89 -5.22
CA HIS A 17 -8.51 7.97 -4.89
C HIS A 17 -7.84 6.57 -4.90
N PRO A 18 -6.69 6.37 -5.57
CA PRO A 18 -6.11 5.04 -5.76
C PRO A 18 -5.87 4.26 -4.46
N VAL A 19 -5.47 4.94 -3.38
CA VAL A 19 -5.28 4.30 -2.07
C VAL A 19 -6.58 3.67 -1.53
N LEU A 20 -7.73 4.30 -1.78
CA LEU A 20 -9.03 3.75 -1.37
C LEU A 20 -9.44 2.56 -2.24
N ILE A 21 -9.13 2.60 -3.54
CA ILE A 21 -9.32 1.46 -4.43
C ILE A 21 -8.44 0.28 -4.00
N ALA A 22 -7.17 0.53 -3.65
CA ALA A 22 -6.27 -0.48 -3.11
C ALA A 22 -6.80 -1.12 -1.82
N ALA A 23 -7.31 -0.29 -0.89
CA ALA A 23 -7.91 -0.76 0.34
C ALA A 23 -9.14 -1.65 0.08
N TYR A 24 -10.02 -1.24 -0.84
CA TYR A 24 -11.17 -2.03 -1.28
C TYR A 24 -10.74 -3.39 -1.87
N LEU A 25 -9.77 -3.38 -2.80
CA LEU A 25 -9.25 -4.59 -3.44
C LEU A 25 -8.71 -5.60 -2.41
N HIS A 26 -8.02 -5.12 -1.38
CA HIS A 26 -7.55 -5.96 -0.29
C HIS A 26 -8.72 -6.53 0.52
N ASP A 27 -9.53 -5.63 1.08
CA ASP A 27 -10.56 -5.95 2.06
C ASP A 27 -11.58 -6.94 1.51
N GLU A 28 -12.06 -6.66 0.30
CA GLU A 28 -13.10 -7.44 -0.35
C GLU A 28 -12.57 -8.81 -0.82
N LEU A 29 -11.32 -8.91 -1.26
CA LEU A 29 -10.73 -10.21 -1.62
C LEU A 29 -10.53 -11.10 -0.39
N VAL A 30 -10.16 -10.51 0.77
CA VAL A 30 -10.11 -11.26 2.03
C VAL A 30 -11.51 -11.74 2.43
N ARG A 31 -12.54 -10.88 2.27
CA ARG A 31 -13.94 -11.19 2.58
C ARG A 31 -14.49 -12.33 1.72
N ILE A 32 -14.30 -12.28 0.41
CA ILE A 32 -14.81 -13.28 -0.55
C ILE A 32 -14.12 -14.63 -0.37
N HIS A 33 -12.85 -14.64 0.04
CA HIS A 33 -12.05 -15.84 0.30
C HIS A 33 -12.05 -16.87 -0.84
N PRO A 34 -11.66 -16.51 -2.08
CA PRO A 34 -11.84 -17.36 -3.25
C PRO A 34 -10.87 -18.56 -3.34
N PHE A 35 -9.80 -18.60 -2.55
CA PHE A 35 -8.80 -19.67 -2.58
C PHE A 35 -8.87 -20.55 -1.32
N ILE A 36 -8.34 -21.77 -1.40
CA ILE A 36 -8.27 -22.72 -0.27
C ILE A 36 -7.33 -22.19 0.84
N ASP A 37 -6.21 -21.60 0.46
CA ASP A 37 -5.26 -20.92 1.35
C ASP A 37 -4.64 -19.74 0.58
N GLY A 38 -4.05 -18.80 1.31
CA GLY A 38 -3.27 -17.72 0.74
C GLY A 38 -4.05 -16.43 0.53
N ASN A 39 -5.36 -16.39 0.79
CA ASN A 39 -6.21 -15.21 0.57
C ASN A 39 -5.59 -13.93 1.11
N GLY A 40 -5.18 -13.91 2.39
CA GLY A 40 -4.52 -12.74 2.96
C GLY A 40 -3.20 -12.35 2.27
N ARG A 41 -2.40 -13.31 1.80
CA ARG A 41 -1.15 -13.02 1.07
C ARG A 41 -1.46 -12.44 -0.31
N THR A 42 -2.40 -13.03 -1.02
CA THR A 42 -2.86 -12.57 -2.32
C THR A 42 -3.50 -11.18 -2.25
N SER A 43 -4.33 -10.90 -1.24
CA SER A 43 -4.93 -9.58 -1.03
C SER A 43 -3.89 -8.50 -0.80
N ARG A 44 -2.85 -8.77 0.00
CA ARG A 44 -1.73 -7.83 0.20
C ARG A 44 -0.92 -7.60 -1.05
N LEU A 45 -0.70 -8.64 -1.85
CA LEU A 45 -0.02 -8.50 -3.15
C LEU A 45 -0.87 -7.71 -4.14
N LEU A 46 -2.17 -7.96 -4.22
CA LEU A 46 -3.08 -7.24 -5.11
C LEU A 46 -3.15 -5.74 -4.76
N MET A 47 -3.28 -5.42 -3.46
CA MET A 47 -3.24 -4.05 -2.96
C MET A 47 -1.98 -3.32 -3.39
N ASN A 48 -0.82 -3.91 -3.11
CA ASN A 48 0.48 -3.32 -3.44
C ASN A 48 0.73 -3.24 -4.94
N LEU A 49 0.29 -4.24 -5.72
CA LEU A 49 0.38 -4.20 -7.18
C LEU A 49 -0.42 -3.03 -7.75
N TYR A 50 -1.62 -2.80 -7.24
CA TYR A 50 -2.46 -1.68 -7.67
C TYR A 50 -1.86 -0.32 -7.25
N LEU A 51 -1.34 -0.19 -6.02
CA LEU A 51 -0.63 1.01 -5.57
C LEU A 51 0.57 1.33 -6.48
N LEU A 52 1.44 0.34 -6.73
CA LEU A 52 2.61 0.50 -7.59
C LEU A 52 2.23 0.93 -9.02
N ARG A 53 1.17 0.34 -9.58
CA ARG A 53 0.67 0.70 -10.92
C ARG A 53 0.23 2.16 -11.00
N ASN A 54 -0.18 2.75 -9.89
CA ASN A 54 -0.62 4.13 -9.78
C ASN A 54 0.46 5.08 -9.24
N GLY A 55 1.72 4.65 -9.15
CA GLY A 55 2.85 5.49 -8.72
C GLY A 55 2.97 5.68 -7.20
N TYR A 56 2.27 4.86 -6.40
CA TYR A 56 2.37 4.84 -4.95
C TYR A 56 3.45 3.87 -4.47
N THR A 57 3.75 3.91 -3.17
CA THR A 57 4.79 3.08 -2.56
C THR A 57 4.23 1.74 -2.08
N LEU A 58 5.15 0.87 -1.63
CA LEU A 58 4.77 -0.38 -0.99
C LEU A 58 4.31 -0.13 0.44
N VAL A 59 3.18 -0.74 0.81
CA VAL A 59 2.57 -0.66 2.14
C VAL A 59 2.72 -1.99 2.88
N THR A 60 3.21 -1.90 4.12
CA THR A 60 3.27 -3.04 5.06
C THR A 60 2.26 -2.84 6.19
N LEU A 61 1.22 -3.68 6.22
CA LEU A 61 0.15 -3.62 7.23
C LEU A 61 0.41 -4.48 8.48
N LYS A 62 1.54 -5.19 8.55
CA LYS A 62 1.87 -6.17 9.62
C LYS A 62 3.34 -6.10 10.03
N GLY A 63 3.84 -4.89 10.28
CA GLY A 63 5.24 -4.67 10.66
C GLY A 63 5.53 -5.08 12.10
N SER A 64 4.70 -4.61 13.03
CA SER A 64 4.78 -4.88 14.46
C SER A 64 3.67 -5.85 14.94
N ASN A 65 3.74 -6.29 16.21
CA ASN A 65 2.63 -7.04 16.81
C ASN A 65 1.39 -6.17 17.00
N GLU A 66 1.56 -4.88 17.26
CA GLU A 66 0.47 -3.91 17.39
C GLU A 66 -0.21 -3.69 16.03
N ASP A 67 0.56 -3.55 14.95
CA ASP A 67 0.03 -3.40 13.59
C ASP A 67 -0.81 -4.61 13.18
N LYS A 68 -0.37 -5.82 13.56
CA LYS A 68 -1.14 -7.04 13.31
C LYS A 68 -2.49 -7.00 14.02
N ILE A 69 -2.53 -6.56 15.28
CA ILE A 69 -3.78 -6.43 16.05
C ILE A 69 -4.69 -5.40 15.37
N SER A 70 -4.17 -4.21 15.06
CA SER A 70 -4.92 -3.15 14.38
C SER A 70 -5.45 -3.60 13.03
N TYR A 71 -4.65 -4.33 12.25
CA TYR A 71 -5.05 -4.91 10.97
C TYR A 71 -6.22 -5.87 11.10
N TYR A 72 -6.15 -6.83 12.04
CA TYR A 72 -7.22 -7.83 12.18
C TYR A 72 -8.49 -7.19 12.73
N LYS A 73 -8.36 -6.24 13.67
CA LYS A 73 -9.49 -5.47 14.19
C LYS A 73 -10.19 -4.67 13.10
N ALA A 74 -9.43 -3.99 12.24
CA ALA A 74 -10.00 -3.21 11.14
C ALA A 74 -10.72 -4.09 10.10
N LEU A 75 -10.20 -5.29 9.81
CA LEU A 75 -10.90 -6.27 8.96
C LEU A 75 -12.18 -6.79 9.62
N GLU A 76 -12.13 -7.13 10.90
CA GLU A 76 -13.30 -7.60 11.65
C GLU A 76 -14.42 -6.55 11.68
N GLU A 77 -14.07 -5.28 11.92
CA GLU A 77 -15.00 -4.16 11.90
C GLU A 77 -15.60 -3.94 10.50
N SER A 78 -14.78 -4.01 9.44
CA SER A 78 -15.29 -3.92 8.07
C SER A 78 -16.26 -5.07 7.75
N HIS A 79 -15.91 -6.31 8.11
CA HIS A 79 -16.66 -7.50 7.70
C HIS A 79 -17.93 -7.71 8.52
N THR A 80 -17.90 -7.34 9.80
CA THR A 80 -19.01 -7.55 10.73
C THR A 80 -19.94 -6.34 10.81
N GLU A 81 -19.38 -5.12 10.83
CA GLU A 81 -20.14 -3.89 11.00
C GLU A 81 -20.41 -3.15 9.68
N ASN A 82 -19.91 -3.66 8.54
CA ASN A 82 -19.97 -3.03 7.22
C ASN A 82 -19.40 -1.60 7.22
N LYS A 83 -18.34 -1.38 8.02
CA LYS A 83 -17.62 -0.11 8.12
C LYS A 83 -16.22 -0.23 7.48
N PRO A 84 -16.11 -0.11 6.14
CA PRO A 84 -14.82 -0.23 5.47
C PRO A 84 -13.85 0.91 5.83
N GLU A 85 -14.34 1.99 6.43
CA GLU A 85 -13.59 3.19 6.76
C GLU A 85 -12.42 2.89 7.72
N ALA A 86 -12.59 1.95 8.65
CA ALA A 86 -11.54 1.54 9.58
C ALA A 86 -10.34 0.95 8.84
N PHE A 87 -10.61 0.06 7.87
CA PHE A 87 -9.56 -0.55 7.06
C PHE A 87 -8.97 0.44 6.04
N GLN A 88 -9.80 1.29 5.42
CA GLN A 88 -9.32 2.35 4.54
C GLN A 88 -8.36 3.29 5.27
N LYS A 89 -8.72 3.72 6.48
CA LYS A 89 -7.86 4.58 7.31
C LYS A 89 -6.52 3.92 7.59
N LEU A 90 -6.50 2.64 7.94
CA LEU A 90 -5.27 1.89 8.17
C LEU A 90 -4.35 1.90 6.93
N VAL A 91 -4.90 1.68 5.73
CA VAL A 91 -4.12 1.69 4.48
C VAL A 91 -3.61 3.09 4.17
N VAL A 92 -4.43 4.13 4.39
CA VAL A 92 -4.03 5.54 4.19
C VAL A 92 -2.87 5.92 5.12
N GLU A 93 -2.98 5.61 6.42
CA GLU A 93 -1.92 5.90 7.40
C GLU A 93 -0.62 5.16 7.05
N ALA A 94 -0.72 3.90 6.61
CA ALA A 94 0.43 3.12 6.23
C ALA A 94 1.10 3.60 4.92
N GLU A 95 0.33 4.09 3.95
CA GLU A 95 0.88 4.72 2.74
C GLU A 95 1.58 6.03 3.07
N ILE A 96 0.99 6.88 3.92
CA ILE A 96 1.62 8.13 4.37
C ILE A 96 2.96 7.83 5.07
N ALA A 97 2.98 6.86 5.98
CA ALA A 97 4.20 6.45 6.67
C ALA A 97 5.28 5.93 5.69
N SER A 98 4.86 5.18 4.66
CA SER A 98 5.78 4.69 3.63
C SER A 98 6.37 5.85 2.81
N LEU A 99 5.54 6.78 2.32
CA LEU A 99 6.00 7.97 1.59
C LEU A 99 6.95 8.82 2.43
N GLN A 100 6.62 9.07 3.70
CA GLN A 100 7.50 9.80 4.63
C GLN A 100 8.85 9.11 4.79
N ARG A 101 8.87 7.78 4.88
CA ARG A 101 10.12 7.00 4.93
C ARG A 101 10.93 7.13 3.64
N TYR A 102 10.29 7.15 2.47
CA TYR A 102 10.99 7.37 1.21
C TYR A 102 11.57 8.78 1.12
N LEU A 103 10.82 9.80 1.53
CA LEU A 103 11.31 11.18 1.61
C LEU A 103 12.50 11.29 2.56
N SER A 104 12.43 10.71 3.76
CA SER A 104 13.53 10.77 4.73
C SER A 104 14.82 10.10 4.24
N ILE A 105 14.71 9.09 3.36
CA ILE A 105 15.88 8.46 2.73
C ILE A 105 16.49 9.39 1.68
N MET A 106 15.67 10.14 0.95
CA MET A 106 16.14 11.08 -0.08
C MET A 106 16.71 12.37 0.51
N GLU A 107 16.21 12.81 1.66
CA GLU A 107 16.65 14.02 2.38
C GLU A 107 17.94 13.82 3.20
N TYR A 108 18.79 12.85 2.86
CA TYR A 108 19.98 12.48 3.64
C TYR A 108 20.73 13.71 4.19
N THR A 109 20.64 13.89 5.51
CA THR A 109 21.31 14.98 6.20
C THR A 109 22.74 14.52 6.49
N ASP A 110 23.72 15.25 5.96
CA ASP A 110 25.10 15.06 6.34
C ASP A 110 25.33 15.38 7.83
N ALA A 111 26.49 15.01 8.37
CA ALA A 111 26.87 15.29 9.75
C ALA A 111 26.91 16.79 10.11
N ALA A 112 26.70 17.68 9.13
CA ALA A 112 26.69 19.13 9.27
C ALA A 112 25.27 19.75 9.34
N GLY A 113 24.20 18.93 9.21
CA GLY A 113 22.83 19.40 9.36
C GLY A 113 22.28 20.12 8.12
N THR A 114 22.89 19.95 6.95
CA THR A 114 22.41 20.54 5.70
C THR A 114 21.66 19.50 4.85
N ASN A 115 20.43 19.84 4.43
CA ASN A 115 19.65 19.03 3.49
C ASN A 115 20.30 19.12 2.09
N GLN A 116 20.97 18.06 1.65
CA GLN A 116 21.39 17.90 0.27
C GLN A 116 20.74 16.65 -0.35
N PRO A 117 20.24 16.71 -1.60
CA PRO A 117 19.76 15.52 -2.28
C PRO A 117 20.91 14.54 -2.51
N ASP A 118 20.76 13.28 -2.08
CA ASP A 118 21.76 12.23 -2.30
C ASP A 118 21.82 11.80 -3.78
N VAL A 119 22.60 12.52 -4.59
CA VAL A 119 22.86 12.24 -6.01
C VAL A 119 23.89 11.13 -6.23
N SER A 120 24.47 10.54 -5.18
CA SER A 120 25.59 9.59 -5.30
C SER A 120 25.21 8.22 -5.89
N ARG A 121 23.91 7.89 -5.96
CA ARG A 121 23.41 6.61 -6.50
C ARG A 121 22.89 6.66 -7.93
N ALA A 122 22.81 7.83 -8.56
CA ALA A 122 22.27 7.97 -9.92
C ALA A 122 23.31 7.76 -11.04
N SER A 123 24.61 7.74 -10.73
CA SER A 123 25.70 7.57 -11.73
C SER A 123 26.14 6.11 -11.88
N GLY A 124 25.18 5.24 -12.21
CA GLY A 124 25.43 3.85 -12.59
C GLY A 124 25.61 3.66 -14.09
N THR A 125 26.45 4.46 -14.75
CA THR A 125 26.93 4.19 -16.12
C THR A 125 28.43 4.40 -16.15
N LYS A 126 29.19 3.32 -15.93
CA LYS A 126 30.57 3.26 -16.43
C LYS A 126 30.47 2.89 -17.89
N GLU A 127 30.74 3.89 -18.72
CA GLU A 127 31.04 3.77 -20.13
C GLU A 127 32.14 2.73 -20.36
N ASP A 128 31.97 1.99 -21.45
CA ASP A 128 32.89 1.02 -22.00
C ASP A 128 34.28 1.65 -22.25
N GLY A 129 35.32 0.93 -21.84
CA GLY A 129 36.71 1.31 -22.07
C GLY A 129 37.49 0.19 -22.75
N GLU A 130 37.78 0.42 -24.03
CA GLU A 130 38.79 -0.16 -24.93
C GLU A 130 38.73 -1.66 -25.32
#